data_AF-A0A934U265-F1
#
_entry.id   AF-A0A934U265-F1
#
_cell.length_a   1.000
_cell.length_b   1.000
_cell.length_c   1.000
_cell.angle_alpha   90.00
_cell.angle_beta   90.00
_cell.angle_gamma   90.00
#
_symmetry.space_group_name_H-M   'P 1'
#
loop_
_entity.id
_entity.type
_entity.pdbx_description
1 polymer ?
#
loop_
_entity_poly.entity_id
_entity_poly.type
_entity_poly.pdbx_seq_one_letter_code
_entity_poly.pdbx_strand_id
1 'polypeptide(L)'
;MTINFDAATARSGASDIESAISHIKKTINDITSAANSVSWTGPAFTAFNSAAAEWEAEGTRLNQVLNEMQETLTGGVTSLGNTEEDSTAAFRV
;
A
#
# COMPACT_ATOMS: atom_id res chain seq x y z
N MET A 1 4.00 -21.83 -24.11
CA MET A 1 3.79 -22.36 -22.76
C MET A 1 4.54 -21.43 -21.80
N THR A 2 3.84 -20.48 -21.17
CA THR A 2 4.46 -19.38 -20.40
C THR A 2 3.68 -18.97 -19.13
N ILE A 3 2.49 -19.56 -18.88
CA ILE A 3 1.59 -19.08 -17.83
C ILE A 3 2.18 -19.26 -16.42
N ASN A 4 2.85 -20.39 -16.14
CA ASN A 4 3.46 -20.68 -14.83
C ASN A 4 4.62 -19.73 -14.45
N PHE A 5 5.32 -19.18 -15.45
CA PHE A 5 6.43 -18.23 -15.22
C PHE A 5 5.90 -16.82 -14.95
N ASP A 6 4.80 -16.45 -15.62
CA ASP A 6 4.15 -15.15 -15.44
C ASP A 6 3.52 -15.00 -14.04
N ALA A 7 2.90 -16.05 -13.48
CA ALA A 7 2.31 -15.92 -12.14
C ALA A 7 3.34 -15.90 -11.00
N ALA A 8 4.46 -16.63 -11.13
CA ALA A 8 5.56 -16.54 -10.17
C ALA A 8 6.18 -15.13 -10.18
N THR A 9 6.36 -14.54 -11.36
CA THR A 9 6.84 -13.17 -11.54
C THR A 9 5.83 -12.15 -11.00
N ALA A 10 4.53 -12.34 -11.25
CA ALA A 10 3.47 -11.48 -10.72
C ALA A 10 3.39 -11.53 -9.18
N ARG A 11 3.55 -12.71 -8.57
CA ARG A 11 3.61 -12.86 -7.10
C ARG A 11 4.83 -12.15 -6.50
N SER A 12 6.00 -12.27 -7.14
CA SER A 12 7.21 -11.57 -6.70
C SER A 12 7.05 -10.05 -6.79
N GLY A 13 6.57 -9.54 -7.93
CA GLY A 13 6.31 -8.11 -8.10
C GLY A 13 5.25 -7.58 -7.15
N ALA A 14 4.24 -8.40 -6.81
CA ALA A 14 3.25 -8.04 -5.80
C ALA A 14 3.87 -7.91 -4.40
N SER A 15 4.76 -8.82 -4.02
CA SER A 15 5.47 -8.74 -2.73
C SER A 15 6.36 -7.50 -2.62
N ASP A 16 7.01 -7.08 -3.70
CA ASP A 16 7.80 -5.85 -3.76
C ASP A 16 6.92 -4.60 -3.58
N ILE A 17 5.75 -4.59 -4.22
CA ILE A 17 4.77 -3.51 -4.10
C ILE A 17 4.17 -3.45 -2.69
N GLU A 18 3.84 -4.59 -2.08
CA GLU A 18 3.38 -4.65 -0.68
C GLU A 18 4.44 -4.11 0.30
N SER A 19 5.71 -4.47 0.07
CA SER A 19 6.83 -3.96 0.86
C SER A 19 6.97 -2.44 0.72
N ALA A 20 6.84 -1.91 -0.50
CA ALA A 20 6.84 -0.47 -0.75
C ALA A 20 5.66 0.25 -0.06
N ILE A 21 4.44 -0.31 -0.16
CA ILE A 21 3.24 0.19 0.53
C ILE A 21 3.47 0.26 2.04
N SER A 22 4.04 -0.80 2.62
CA SER A 22 4.36 -0.88 4.05
C SER A 22 5.34 0.20 4.48
N HIS A 23 6.41 0.43 3.70
CA HIS A 23 7.37 1.50 3.95
C HIS A 23 6.75 2.90 3.86
N ILE A 24 5.87 3.13 2.89
CA ILE A 24 5.18 4.43 2.77
C ILE A 24 4.26 4.66 3.97
N LYS A 25 3.44 3.67 4.35
CA LYS A 25 2.57 3.74 5.54
C LYS A 25 3.37 4.03 6.82
N LYS A 26 4.52 3.36 6.99
CA LYS A 26 5.42 3.61 8.11
C LYS A 26 5.94 5.06 8.11
N THR A 27 6.39 5.54 6.96
CA THR A 27 6.91 6.91 6.82
C THR A 27 5.83 7.95 7.16
N ILE A 28 4.59 7.72 6.71
CA ILE A 28 3.44 8.57 7.06
C ILE A 28 3.26 8.63 8.58
N ASN A 29 3.22 7.47 9.23
CA ASN A 29 3.05 7.36 10.69
C ASN A 29 4.21 8.00 11.48
N ASP A 30 5.44 7.85 10.99
CA ASP A 30 6.63 8.45 11.63
C ASP A 30 6.55 9.98 11.58
N ILE A 31 6.14 10.57 10.44
CA ILE A 31 5.96 12.02 10.31
C ILE A 31 4.81 12.51 11.19
N THR A 32 3.67 11.80 11.21
CA THR A 32 2.53 12.16 12.09
C THR A 32 2.95 12.13 13.56
N SER A 33 3.71 11.11 13.97
CA SER A 33 4.22 11.00 15.34
C SER A 33 5.20 12.13 15.67
N ALA A 34 6.09 12.47 14.74
CA ALA A 34 7.02 13.58 14.89
C ALA A 34 6.28 14.91 15.01
N ALA A 35 5.26 15.16 14.19
CA ALA A 35 4.44 16.37 14.26
C ALA A 35 3.73 16.47 15.62
N ASN A 36 3.16 15.37 16.12
CA ASN A 36 2.46 15.34 17.40
C ASN A 36 3.39 15.46 18.62
N SER A 37 4.69 15.19 18.45
CA SER A 37 5.67 15.27 19.54
C SER A 37 6.11 16.69 19.88
N VAL A 38 5.82 17.68 19.02
CA VAL A 38 6.32 19.04 19.18
C VAL A 38 5.26 19.96 19.78
N SER A 39 5.54 20.55 20.94
CA SER A 39 4.72 21.61 21.52
C SER A 39 5.25 22.98 21.09
N TRP A 40 4.81 23.45 19.91
CA TRP A 40 5.11 24.81 19.46
C TRP A 40 4.23 25.80 20.24
N THR A 41 4.77 26.95 20.62
CA THR A 41 4.01 28.00 21.31
C THR A 41 4.22 29.36 20.65
N GLY A 42 3.26 30.27 20.82
CA GLY A 42 3.28 31.59 20.19
C GLY A 42 2.81 31.57 18.73
N PRO A 43 3.11 32.60 17.91
CA PRO A 43 2.59 32.74 16.54
C PRO A 43 2.89 31.56 15.61
N ALA A 44 3.96 30.81 15.87
CA ALA A 44 4.31 29.60 15.13
C ALA A 44 3.36 28.42 15.39
N PHE A 45 2.63 28.41 16.52
CA PHE A 45 1.67 27.37 16.89
C PHE A 45 0.52 27.26 15.89
N THR A 46 -0.05 28.39 15.46
CA THR A 46 -1.17 28.39 14.52
C THR A 46 -0.77 27.84 13.15
N ALA A 47 0.39 28.25 12.63
CA ALA A 47 0.91 27.77 11.36
C ALA A 47 1.25 26.27 11.42
N PHE A 48 1.85 25.82 12.53
CA PHE A 48 2.15 24.41 12.75
C PHE A 48 0.89 23.55 12.87
N ASN A 49 -0.11 24.00 13.62
CA ASN A 49 -1.37 23.26 13.74
C ASN A 49 -2.11 23.14 12.41
N SER A 50 -2.10 24.19 11.57
CA SER A 50 -2.68 24.09 10.23
C SER A 50 -1.95 23.05 9.39
N ALA A 51 -0.61 23.11 9.37
CA ALA A 51 0.20 22.16 8.63
C ALA A 51 0.07 20.72 9.16
N ALA A 52 -0.03 20.53 10.48
CA ALA A 52 -0.25 19.23 11.10
C ALA A 52 -1.63 18.66 10.75
N ALA A 53 -2.68 19.48 10.76
CA ALA A 53 -4.03 19.06 10.36
C ALA A 53 -4.10 18.71 8.86
N GLU A 54 -3.47 19.51 7.99
CA GLU A 54 -3.35 19.22 6.56
C GLU A 54 -2.57 17.91 6.33
N TRP A 55 -1.50 17.71 7.08
CA TRP A 55 -0.71 16.47 7.06
C TRP A 55 -1.52 15.25 7.49
N GLU A 56 -2.30 15.34 8.58
CA GLU A 56 -3.16 14.25 9.03
C GLU A 56 -4.23 13.89 7.99
N ALA A 57 -4.84 14.90 7.35
CA ALA A 57 -5.81 14.70 6.29
C ALA A 57 -5.19 13.99 5.08
N GLU A 58 -4.02 14.46 4.63
CA GLU A 58 -3.32 13.86 3.49
C GLU A 58 -2.76 12.47 3.82
N GLY A 59 -2.25 12.26 5.03
CA GLY A 59 -1.81 10.95 5.51
C GLY A 59 -2.95 9.94 5.53
N THR A 60 -4.16 10.36 5.94
CA THR A 60 -5.38 9.55 5.87
C THR A 60 -5.72 9.19 4.43
N ARG A 61 -5.69 10.18 3.52
CA ARG A 61 -5.97 9.98 2.09
C ARG A 61 -4.97 9.01 1.45
N LEU A 62 -3.68 9.18 1.73
CA LEU A 62 -2.63 8.29 1.24
C LEU A 62 -2.80 6.88 1.77
N ASN A 63 -3.10 6.70 3.06
CA ASN A 63 -3.36 5.38 3.63
C ASN A 63 -4.54 4.68 2.95
N GLN A 64 -5.61 5.42 2.61
CA GLN A 64 -6.74 4.85 1.88
C GLN A 64 -6.34 4.39 0.47
N VAL A 65 -5.65 5.24 -0.30
CA VAL A 65 -5.16 4.88 -1.64
C VAL A 65 -4.23 3.66 -1.60
N LEU A 66 -3.36 3.59 -0.60
CA LEU A 66 -2.43 2.47 -0.41
C LEU A 66 -3.17 1.17 -0.03
N ASN A 67 -4.28 1.25 0.70
CA ASN A 67 -5.14 0.09 0.97
C ASN A 67 -5.82 -0.39 -0.32
N GLU A 68 -6.39 0.52 -1.10
CA GLU A 68 -7.03 0.20 -2.39
C GLU A 68 -6.04 -0.44 -3.37
N MET A 69 -4.79 0.05 -3.41
CA MET A 69 -3.71 -0.56 -4.18
C MET A 69 -3.40 -1.98 -3.70
N GLN A 70 -3.29 -2.19 -2.38
CA GLN A 70 -3.02 -3.50 -1.80
C GLN A 70 -4.16 -4.51 -2.09
N GLU A 71 -5.41 -4.09 -1.99
CA GLU A 71 -6.59 -4.91 -2.30
C GLU A 71 -6.63 -5.29 -3.78
N THR A 72 -6.40 -4.32 -4.68
CA THR A 72 -6.37 -4.54 -6.13
C THR A 72 -5.28 -5.53 -6.50
N LEU A 73 -4.10 -5.39 -5.91
CA LEU A 73 -2.95 -6.26 -6.15
C LEU A 73 -3.23 -7.69 -5.66
N THR A 74 -3.76 -7.84 -4.44
CA THR A 74 -4.13 -9.14 -3.87
C THR A 74 -5.20 -9.84 -4.70
N GLY A 75 -6.20 -9.08 -5.16
CA GLY A 75 -7.26 -9.57 -6.04
C GLY A 75 -6.72 -10.04 -7.39
N GLY A 76 -5.80 -9.28 -8.00
CA GLY A 76 -5.13 -9.64 -9.24
C GLY A 76 -4.31 -10.93 -9.13
N VAL A 77 -3.50 -11.06 -8.07
CA VAL A 77 -2.69 -12.25 -7.80
C VAL A 77 -3.57 -13.48 -7.57
N THR A 78 -4.67 -13.33 -6.82
CA THR A 78 -5.62 -14.43 -6.55
C THR A 78 -6.31 -14.89 -7.84
N SER A 79 -6.75 -13.94 -8.67
CA SER A 79 -7.38 -14.23 -9.97
C SER A 79 -6.45 -14.99 -10.92
N LEU A 80 -5.17 -14.59 -10.98
CA LEU A 80 -4.15 -15.31 -11.74
C LEU A 80 -3.98 -16.75 -11.23
N GLY A 81 -3.89 -16.94 -9.90
CA GLY A 81 -3.76 -18.28 -9.31
C GLY A 81 -4.93 -19.21 -9.63
N ASN A 82 -6.17 -18.71 -9.53
CA ASN A 82 -7.36 -19.49 -9.87
C ASN A 82 -7.40 -19.86 -11.36
N THR A 83 -6.99 -18.94 -12.22
CA THR A 83 -6.91 -19.19 -13.67
C THR A 83 -5.88 -20.27 -14.01
N GLU A 84 -4.76 -20.32 -13.28
CA GLU A 84 -3.76 -21.39 -13.41
C GLU A 84 -4.34 -22.75 -12.98
N GLU A 85 -5.02 -22.81 -11.86
CA GLU A 85 -5.61 -24.04 -11.33
C GLU A 85 -6.66 -24.62 -12.30
N ASP A 86 -7.59 -23.79 -12.78
CA ASP A 86 -8.62 -24.18 -13.76
C ASP A 86 -7.99 -24.65 -15.09
N SER A 87 -6.95 -23.97 -15.56
CA SER A 87 -6.24 -24.35 -16.80
C SER A 87 -5.49 -25.68 -16.66
N THR A 88 -4.87 -25.93 -15.50
CA THR A 88 -4.20 -27.21 -15.24
C THR A 88 -5.19 -28.36 -15.05
N ALA A 89 -6.38 -28.10 -14.50
CA ALA A 89 -7.45 -29.08 -14.40
C ALA A 89 -8.01 -29.45 -15.79
N ALA A 90 -8.23 -28.46 -16.67
CA ALA A 90 -8.74 -28.68 -18.02
C ALA A 90 -7.78 -29.47 -18.94
N PHE A 91 -6.47 -29.37 -18.72
CA PHE A 91 -5.46 -30.13 -19.49
C PHE A 91 -5.29 -31.59 -19.02
N ARG A 92 -5.83 -31.93 -17.83
CA ARG A 92 -5.71 -33.27 -17.22
C ARG A 92 -6.88 -34.21 -17.55
N VAL A 93 -7.84 -33.76 -18.36
CA VAL A 93 -9.00 -34.51 -18.88
C VAL A 93 -8.83 -34.70 -20.38
#